data_AF-A0A933RJF5-F1
#
_entry.id   AF-A0A933RJF5-F1
#
_cell.length_a   1.000
_cell.length_b   1.000
_cell.length_c   1.000
_cell.angle_alpha   90.00
_cell.angle_beta   90.00
_cell.angle_gamma   90.00
#
_symmetry.space_group_name_H-M   'P 1'
#
loop_
_entity.id
_entity.type
_entity.pdbx_description
1 polymer ?
#
loop_
_entity_poly.entity_id
_entity_poly.type
_entity_poly.pdbx_seq_one_letter_code
_entity_poly.pdbx_strand_id
1 'polypeptide(L)'
;MDRLSALDLAFLDLETPQAPLHVGWTLRFGGEPPSLAALRRHLDARLDAVPRFRRRLVRPPLGAAHWADDPRFDVARHAHAV
;
A
#
# COMPACT_ATOMS: atom_id res chain seq x y z
N MET A 1 -11.09 15.18 1.46
CA MET A 1 -10.92 14.24 0.33
C MET A 1 -9.52 14.41 -0.19
N ASP A 2 -8.72 13.35 -0.14
CA ASP A 2 -7.32 13.37 -0.60
C ASP A 2 -7.29 12.97 -2.08
N ARG A 3 -7.27 13.98 -2.96
CA ARG A 3 -7.28 13.79 -4.41
C ARG A 3 -5.91 13.33 -4.89
N LEU A 4 -5.90 12.56 -5.97
CA LEU A 4 -4.65 12.18 -6.62
C LEU A 4 -4.00 13.42 -7.25
N SER A 5 -2.68 13.50 -7.15
CA SER A 5 -1.93 14.48 -7.93
C SER A 5 -2.00 14.14 -9.42
N ALA A 6 -1.68 15.11 -10.28
CA ALA A 6 -1.60 14.87 -11.72
C ALA A 6 -0.57 13.79 -12.06
N LEU A 7 0.52 13.70 -11.29
CA LEU A 7 1.54 12.67 -11.46
C LEU A 7 1.02 11.28 -11.06
N ASP A 8 0.30 11.16 -9.94
CA ASP A 8 -0.29 9.88 -9.53
C ASP A 8 -1.27 9.35 -10.58
N LEU A 9 -2.06 10.24 -11.20
CA LEU A 9 -2.97 9.88 -12.29
C LEU A 9 -2.21 9.39 -13.52
N ALA A 10 -1.14 10.09 -13.91
CA ALA A 10 -0.31 9.67 -15.05
C ALA A 10 0.27 8.26 -14.85
N PHE A 11 0.71 7.91 -13.63
CA PHE A 11 1.16 6.55 -13.32
C PHE A 11 0.05 5.51 -13.49
N LEU A 12 -1.17 5.82 -13.04
CA LEU A 12 -2.30 4.89 -13.20
C LEU A 12 -2.75 4.72 -14.66
N ASP A 13 -2.62 5.77 -15.47
CA ASP A 13 -3.03 5.76 -16.88
C ASP A 13 -1.98 5.06 -17.78
N LEU A 14 -0.70 5.14 -17.40
CA LEU A 14 0.41 4.55 -18.16
C LEU A 14 0.75 3.11 -17.76
N GLU A 15 0.33 2.66 -16.58
CA GLU A 15 0.61 1.30 -16.11
C GLU A 15 -0.06 0.24 -17.01
N THR A 16 0.71 -0.79 -17.39
CA THR A 16 0.22 -1.93 -18.16
C THR A 16 0.71 -3.25 -17.53
N PRO A 17 0.11 -4.40 -17.85
CA PRO A 17 0.59 -5.69 -17.34
C PRO A 17 2.07 -5.99 -17.69
N GLN A 18 2.59 -5.43 -18.79
CA GLN A 18 3.98 -5.59 -19.23
C GLN A 18 4.92 -4.50 -18.70
N ALA A 19 4.38 -3.40 -18.19
CA ALA A 19 5.13 -2.28 -17.63
C ALA A 19 4.44 -1.80 -16.33
N PRO A 20 4.59 -2.56 -15.23
CA PRO A 20 4.08 -2.13 -13.94
C PRO A 20 4.87 -0.91 -13.44
N LEU A 21 4.16 0.05 -12.83
CA LEU A 21 4.77 1.32 -12.39
C LEU A 21 4.91 1.43 -10.87
N HIS A 22 4.87 0.29 -10.16
CA HIS A 22 5.20 0.22 -8.75
C HIS A 22 6.72 0.22 -8.52
N VAL A 23 7.14 0.74 -7.37
CA VAL A 23 8.52 0.65 -6.88
C VAL A 23 8.64 -0.48 -5.86
N GLY A 24 9.81 -1.09 -5.79
CA GLY A 24 10.10 -2.19 -4.87
C GLY A 24 11.53 -2.14 -4.36
N TRP A 25 11.75 -2.73 -3.19
CA TRP A 25 13.05 -2.82 -2.56
C TRP A 25 13.25 -4.21 -1.96
N THR A 26 14.49 -4.70 -2.03
CA THR A 26 14.94 -5.89 -1.30
C THR A 26 15.98 -5.46 -0.28
N LEU A 27 15.77 -5.84 0.97
CA LEU A 27 16.65 -5.48 2.09
C LEU A 27 17.17 -6.73 2.77
N ARG A 28 18.42 -6.67 3.25
CA ARG A 28 19.04 -7.72 4.07
C ARG A 28 19.34 -7.15 5.45
N PHE A 29 18.83 -7.82 6.47
CA PHE A 29 19.05 -7.48 7.87
C PHE A 29 19.93 -8.53 8.54
N GLY A 30 20.67 -8.13 9.59
CA GLY A 30 21.41 -9.06 10.45
C GLY A 30 20.61 -9.41 11.70
N GLY A 31 21.02 -10.49 12.38
CA GLY A 31 20.40 -10.98 13.61
C GLY A 31 19.31 -12.03 13.38
N GLU A 32 18.71 -12.48 14.47
CA GLU A 32 17.61 -13.44 14.44
C GLU A 32 16.34 -12.79 13.87
N PRO A 33 15.71 -13.36 12.83
CA PRO A 33 14.49 -12.79 12.26
C PRO A 33 13.32 -12.86 13.26
N PRO A 34 12.46 -11.82 13.34
CA PRO A 34 11.24 -11.92 14.12
C PRO A 34 10.29 -12.96 13.51
N SER A 35 9.44 -13.56 14.35
CA SER A 35 8.30 -14.34 13.83
C SER A 35 7.41 -13.48 12.94
N LEU A 36 6.75 -14.08 11.96
CA LEU A 36 5.81 -13.37 11.06
C LEU A 36 4.69 -12.66 11.85
N ALA A 37 4.21 -13.26 12.95
CA ALA A 37 3.23 -12.63 13.83
C ALA A 37 3.78 -11.39 14.54
N ALA A 38 5.04 -11.44 15.00
CA ALA A 38 5.70 -10.28 15.61
C ALA A 38 5.94 -9.16 14.59
N LEU A 39 6.34 -9.50 13.36
CA LEU A 39 6.48 -8.53 12.28
C LEU A 39 5.15 -7.85 11.93
N ARG A 40 4.08 -8.63 11.73
CA ARG A 40 2.73 -8.10 11.45
C ARG A 40 2.25 -7.15 12.54
N ARG A 41 2.39 -7.53 13.82
CA ARG A 41 2.05 -6.67 14.96
C ARG A 41 2.88 -5.37 14.98
N HIS A 42 4.18 -5.47 14.66
CA HIS A 42 5.07 -4.31 14.61
C HIS A 42 4.66 -3.32 13.51
N LEU A 43 4.26 -3.82 12.34
CA LEU A 43 3.77 -3.01 11.24
C LEU A 43 2.43 -2.35 11.60
N ASP A 44 1.47 -3.15 12.06
CA ASP A 44 0.11 -2.70 12.37
C ASP A 44 0.08 -1.52 13.35
N ALA A 45 0.88 -1.61 14.42
CA ALA A 45 1.02 -0.56 15.43
C ALA A 45 1.55 0.80 14.88
N ARG A 46 2.08 0.84 13.66
CA ARG A 46 2.61 2.06 13.01
C ARG A 46 1.76 2.57 11.86
N LEU A 47 0.81 1.78 11.37
CA LEU A 47 0.00 2.16 10.20
C LEU A 47 -0.91 3.37 10.46
N ASP A 48 -1.22 3.67 11.72
CA ASP A 48 -1.92 4.90 12.11
C ASP A 48 -1.11 6.16 11.79
N ALA A 49 0.21 6.11 11.91
CA ALA A 49 1.08 7.23 11.57
C ALA A 49 1.25 7.42 10.05
N VAL A 50 0.89 6.41 9.24
CA VAL A 50 1.03 6.45 7.78
C VAL A 50 -0.27 5.99 7.10
N PRO A 51 -1.36 6.79 7.16
CA PRO A 51 -2.69 6.38 6.69
C PRO A 51 -2.72 5.90 5.23
N ARG A 52 -1.81 6.40 4.38
CA ARG A 52 -1.71 6.00 2.96
C ARG A 52 -1.60 4.49 2.77
N PHE A 53 -0.95 3.75 3.68
CA PHE A 53 -0.81 2.30 3.56
C PHE A 53 -2.07 1.50 3.87
N ARG A 54 -3.11 2.13 4.44
CA ARG A 54 -4.41 1.51 4.71
C ARG A 54 -5.50 1.98 3.76
N ARG A 55 -5.12 2.79 2.77
CA ARG A 55 -6.04 3.38 1.80
C ARG A 55 -6.03 2.60 0.50
N ARG A 56 -7.17 2.66 -0.18
CA ARG A 56 -7.36 2.18 -1.54
C ARG A 56 -7.77 3.31 -2.46
N LEU A 57 -7.48 3.14 -3.74
CA LEU A 57 -7.99 4.03 -4.78
C LEU A 57 -9.48 3.75 -5.01
N VAL A 58 -10.30 4.81 -4.96
CA VAL A 58 -11.72 4.75 -5.30
C VAL A 58 -11.94 5.50 -6.61
N ARG A 59 -12.55 4.83 -7.59
CA ARG A 59 -12.98 5.40 -8.87
C ARG A 59 -14.51 5.43 -8.91
N PRO A 60 -15.15 6.54 -8.49
CA PRO A 60 -16.61 6.63 -8.51
C PRO A 60 -17.15 6.71 -9.95
N PRO A 61 -18.42 6.34 -10.21
CA PRO A 61 -19.04 6.50 -11.53
C PRO A 61 -19.08 7.95 -12.00
N LEU A 62 -19.16 8.91 -11.07
CA LEU A 62 -19.14 10.34 -11.31
C LEU A 62 -18.10 11.00 -10.40
N GLY A 63 -17.27 11.88 -10.95
CA GLY A 63 -16.24 12.62 -10.21
C GLY A 63 -14.84 12.02 -10.32
N ALA A 64 -13.89 12.66 -9.63
CA ALA A 64 -12.48 12.29 -9.69
C ALA A 64 -12.12 11.11 -8.79
N ALA A 65 -11.12 10.34 -9.21
CA ALA A 65 -10.52 9.30 -8.37
C ALA A 65 -9.90 9.93 -7.11
N HIS A 66 -10.00 9.22 -5.99
CA HIS A 66 -9.47 9.69 -4.70
C HIS A 66 -9.04 8.52 -3.81
N TRP A 67 -8.21 8.83 -2.83
CA TRP A 67 -7.85 7.88 -1.79
C TRP A 67 -8.91 7.83 -0.70
N ALA A 68 -9.30 6.62 -0.29
CA ALA A 68 -10.19 6.39 0.84
C ALA A 68 -9.66 5.25 1.69
N ASP A 69 -9.96 5.27 2.99
CA ASP A 69 -9.58 4.18 3.89
C ASP A 69 -10.25 2.87 3.42
N ASP A 70 -9.51 1.77 3.43
CA ASP A 70 -10.05 0.45 3.12
C ASP A 70 -10.69 -0.15 4.39
N PRO A 71 -12.02 -0.24 4.49
CA PRO A 71 -12.69 -0.78 5.66
C PRO A 71 -12.41 -2.28 5.88
N ARG A 72 -11.83 -2.94 4.87
CA ARG A 72 -11.45 -4.36 4.97
C ARG A 72 -9.97 -4.55 5.25
N PHE A 73 -9.17 -3.48 5.37
CA PHE A 73 -7.71 -3.54 5.50
C PHE A 73 -7.26 -4.58 6.53
N ASP A 74 -6.28 -5.42 6.15
CA ASP A 74 -5.69 -6.43 7.03
C ASP A 74 -4.22 -6.64 6.65
N VAL A 75 -3.30 -6.35 7.59
CA VAL A 75 -1.85 -6.48 7.41
C VAL A 75 -1.43 -7.90 7.02
N ALA A 76 -2.20 -8.92 7.40
CA ALA A 76 -1.91 -10.30 7.05
C ALA A 76 -2.05 -10.58 5.55
N ARG A 77 -2.78 -9.75 4.80
CA ARG A 77 -2.85 -9.82 3.32
C ARG A 77 -1.65 -9.19 2.62
N HIS A 78 -0.78 -8.48 3.34
CA HIS A 78 0.35 -7.73 2.78
C HIS A 78 1.72 -8.26 3.23
N ALA A 79 1.84 -8.73 4.47
CA ALA A 79 3.09 -9.26 5.00
C ALA A 79 3.04 -10.79 5.08
N HIS A 80 3.88 -11.47 4.31
CA HIS A 80 3.93 -12.92 4.18
C HIS A 80 5.36 -13.44 4.36
N ALA A 81 5.51 -14.66 4.84
CA ALA A 81 6.77 -15.40 4.68
C ALA A 81 6.81 -15.95 3.25
N VAL A 82 7.98 -15.91 2.63
CA VAL A 82 8.24 -16.37 1.25
C VAL A 82 9.23 -17.52 1.27
#